data_AF-A0A7W0VE21-F1
#
_entry.id   AF-A0A7W0VE21-F1
#
_cell.length_a   1.000
_cell.length_b   1.000
_cell.length_c   1.000
_cell.angle_alpha   90.00
_cell.angle_beta   90.00
_cell.angle_gamma   90.00
#
_symmetry.space_group_name_H-M   'P 1'
#
loop_
_entity.id
_entity.type
_entity.pdbx_description
1 polymer ?
#
loop_
_entity_poly.entity_id
_entity_poly.type
_entity_poly.pdbx_seq_one_letter_code
_entity_poly.pdbx_strand_id
1 'polypeptide(L)'
;MGVQLDQVLNYLDREGVTEIVIAVGHPITMCRSGQMVNLTTATVSRGQLTALLAGSPIATLFPDDEDTGPPIDVDVGKRRIRVQAVRRGDDYRLTFGRAPVAPARTKAATIPKPAAMLLELEPEAPPPPPPRAAPSRPVQQMRPSALDLLTGPSTFADLLRIAQDRGASDLHIASGRAIAIRVLGELVPLDPCGGPASEAEINTLLGPLVQPHQAKLDEVGYIDLAIEAPGGGRLRSNLSRIQGGLKGTFRIARATPPTIEELGLPKELAKVIAHHQGLVVIAGPSGHGKTTTMAALVDLINASRPFHIITIEDPVEIIYPRKAAVVSQREVGLNTRSFAAALKGSLREDPDVIVIGELRDRETVEIALTAAETGHLVIATMSTPNAAKTIDRLVDMFPPEDQAQVRSSIAG
;
A
#
# COMPACT_ATOMS: atom_id res chain seq x y z
N MET A 1 6.57 -14.09 -30.66
CA MET A 1 7.48 -15.15 -30.20
C MET A 1 7.16 -15.44 -28.74
N GLY A 2 6.63 -16.62 -28.43
CA GLY A 2 6.32 -17.00 -27.05
C GLY A 2 7.61 -17.29 -26.30
N VAL A 3 7.83 -16.59 -25.18
CA VAL A 3 8.95 -16.88 -24.27
C VAL A 3 8.65 -18.25 -23.62
N GLN A 4 9.53 -19.23 -23.85
CA GLN A 4 9.40 -20.55 -23.21
C GLN A 4 9.93 -20.47 -21.78
N LEU A 5 9.23 -21.08 -20.82
CA LEU A 5 9.60 -21.07 -19.40
C LEU A 5 11.05 -21.54 -19.16
N ASP A 6 11.52 -22.56 -19.88
CA ASP A 6 12.90 -23.04 -19.78
C ASP A 6 13.94 -21.96 -20.11
N GLN A 7 13.64 -21.08 -21.07
CA GLN A 7 14.53 -19.97 -21.44
C GLN A 7 14.63 -18.93 -20.33
N VAL A 8 13.53 -18.67 -19.62
CA VAL A 8 13.51 -17.77 -18.47
C VAL A 8 14.27 -18.39 -17.30
N LEU A 9 14.04 -19.67 -17.03
CA LEU A 9 14.72 -20.39 -15.96
C LEU A 9 16.23 -20.54 -16.17
N ASN A 10 16.73 -20.47 -17.42
CA ASN A 10 18.18 -20.44 -17.70
C ASN A 10 18.90 -19.27 -17.00
N TYR A 11 18.18 -18.20 -16.68
CA TYR A 11 18.78 -17.07 -15.97
C TYR A 11 19.10 -17.40 -14.51
N LEU A 12 18.42 -18.38 -13.89
CA LEU A 12 18.77 -18.85 -12.54
C LEU A 12 20.16 -19.48 -12.47
N ASP A 13 20.72 -19.97 -13.59
CA ASP A 13 22.06 -20.56 -13.64
C ASP A 13 23.17 -19.51 -13.75
N ARG A 14 22.81 -18.24 -14.00
CA ARG A 14 23.79 -17.16 -14.10
C ARG A 14 24.34 -16.81 -12.74
N GLU A 15 25.62 -16.45 -12.72
CA GLU A 15 26.30 -16.03 -11.50
C GLU A 15 25.64 -14.78 -10.90
N GLY A 16 25.39 -14.84 -9.60
CA GLY A 16 24.70 -13.82 -8.82
C GLY A 16 23.17 -13.92 -8.84
N VAL A 17 22.56 -14.73 -9.71
CA VAL A 17 21.08 -14.80 -9.78
C VAL A 17 20.51 -15.69 -8.68
N THR A 18 19.63 -15.13 -7.85
CA THR A 18 19.00 -15.81 -6.71
C THR A 18 17.54 -16.18 -7.00
N GLU A 19 16.80 -15.27 -7.62
CA GLU A 19 15.37 -15.39 -7.85
C GLU A 19 14.95 -14.81 -9.20
N ILE A 20 13.87 -15.35 -9.77
CA ILE A 20 13.15 -14.78 -10.91
C ILE A 20 11.69 -14.59 -10.51
N VAL A 21 11.14 -13.42 -10.80
CA VAL A 21 9.74 -13.08 -10.53
C VAL A 21 9.01 -12.82 -11.84
N ILE A 22 7.88 -13.52 -12.01
CA ILE A 22 6.95 -13.33 -13.12
C ILE A 22 5.59 -12.95 -12.54
N ALA A 23 5.05 -11.79 -12.93
CA ALA A 23 3.72 -11.35 -12.49
C ALA A 23 2.93 -10.77 -13.67
N VAL A 24 1.61 -11.00 -13.67
CA VAL A 24 0.72 -10.41 -14.68
C VAL A 24 0.83 -8.88 -14.62
N GLY A 25 0.90 -8.24 -15.78
CA GLY A 25 1.02 -6.77 -15.89
C GLY A 25 2.42 -6.22 -15.64
N HIS A 26 3.41 -7.06 -15.32
CA HIS A 26 4.77 -6.62 -14.99
C HIS A 26 5.81 -7.27 -15.92
N PRO A 27 6.97 -6.64 -16.16
CA PRO A 27 8.07 -7.31 -16.84
C PRO A 27 8.59 -8.49 -16.02
N ILE A 28 9.18 -9.47 -16.70
CA ILE A 28 9.92 -10.53 -16.01
C ILE A 28 11.15 -9.90 -15.38
N THR A 29 11.38 -10.18 -14.11
CA THR A 29 12.52 -9.63 -13.37
C THR A 29 13.34 -10.74 -12.70
N MET A 30 14.63 -10.53 -12.51
CA MET A 30 15.48 -11.41 -11.71
C MET A 30 16.23 -10.61 -10.65
N CYS A 31 16.47 -11.18 -9.47
CA CYS A 31 17.51 -10.64 -8.60
C CYS A 31 18.86 -11.22 -9.00
N ARG A 32 19.83 -10.34 -9.33
CA ARG A 32 21.23 -10.68 -9.61
C ARG A 32 22.17 -9.86 -8.72
N SER A 33 23.04 -10.52 -7.97
CA SER A 33 24.07 -9.93 -7.12
C SER A 33 23.54 -8.84 -6.19
N GLY A 34 22.33 -9.04 -5.69
CA GLY A 34 21.71 -8.08 -4.79
C GLY A 34 20.72 -7.11 -5.44
N GLN A 35 20.60 -7.08 -6.78
CA GLN A 35 19.83 -6.07 -7.52
C GLN A 35 18.77 -6.68 -8.43
N MET A 36 17.61 -6.03 -8.51
CA MET A 36 16.55 -6.41 -9.46
C MET A 36 16.88 -5.93 -10.88
N VAL A 37 16.89 -6.86 -11.83
CA VAL A 37 17.19 -6.60 -13.24
C VAL A 37 16.03 -7.11 -14.10
N ASN A 38 15.49 -6.24 -14.95
CA ASN A 38 14.45 -6.60 -15.91
C ASN A 38 15.02 -7.56 -16.97
N LEU A 39 14.42 -8.73 -17.09
CA LEU A 39 14.69 -9.70 -18.17
C LEU A 39 13.93 -9.35 -19.45
N THR A 40 12.75 -8.75 -19.31
CA THR A 40 11.95 -8.25 -20.44
C THR A 40 11.70 -6.76 -20.30
N THR A 41 11.50 -6.08 -21.43
CA THR A 41 11.01 -4.70 -21.46
C THR A 41 9.48 -4.64 -21.51
N ALA A 42 8.85 -5.65 -22.10
CA ALA A 42 7.40 -5.80 -22.15
C ALA A 42 6.86 -6.47 -20.88
N THR A 43 5.63 -6.09 -20.51
CA THR A 43 4.87 -6.70 -19.42
C THR A 43 4.30 -8.06 -19.83
N VAL A 44 4.09 -8.93 -18.86
CA VAL A 44 3.52 -10.26 -19.09
C VAL A 44 2.00 -10.19 -19.01
N SER A 45 1.32 -10.48 -20.12
CA SER A 45 -0.15 -10.63 -20.14
C SER A 45 -0.59 -11.97 -19.56
N ARG A 46 -1.86 -12.07 -19.15
CA ARG A 46 -2.48 -13.32 -18.67
C ARG A 46 -2.27 -14.48 -19.65
N GLY A 47 -2.60 -14.27 -20.93
CA GLY A 47 -2.45 -15.30 -21.95
C GLY A 47 -1.00 -15.76 -22.14
N GLN A 48 -0.04 -14.84 -21.99
CA GLN A 48 1.39 -15.19 -22.03
C GLN A 48 1.81 -15.98 -20.81
N LEU A 49 1.33 -15.64 -19.61
CA LEU A 49 1.63 -16.40 -18.40
C LEU A 49 1.06 -17.81 -18.47
N THR A 50 -0.22 -17.95 -18.86
CA THR A 50 -0.86 -19.25 -19.06
C THR A 50 -0.14 -20.09 -20.12
N ALA A 51 0.25 -19.48 -21.24
CA ALA A 51 1.02 -20.16 -22.29
C ALA A 51 2.45 -20.55 -21.84
N LEU A 52 3.07 -19.72 -20.99
CA LEU A 52 4.41 -19.97 -20.45
C LEU A 52 4.40 -21.16 -19.47
N LEU A 53 3.26 -21.40 -18.80
CA LEU A 53 3.08 -22.50 -17.86
C LEU A 53 2.54 -23.77 -18.51
N ALA A 54 1.91 -23.66 -19.68
CA ALA A 54 1.31 -24.77 -20.40
C ALA A 54 2.36 -25.86 -20.70
N GLY A 55 2.12 -27.08 -20.21
CA GLY A 55 3.03 -28.22 -20.37
C GLY A 55 4.11 -28.34 -19.29
N SER A 56 4.14 -27.46 -18.28
CA SER A 56 5.02 -27.60 -17.11
C SER A 56 4.29 -28.27 -15.94
N PRO A 57 4.98 -28.99 -15.04
CA PRO A 57 4.37 -29.50 -13.80
C PRO A 57 3.90 -28.40 -12.84
N ILE A 58 4.23 -27.13 -13.12
CA ILE A 58 3.77 -25.96 -12.37
C ILE A 58 2.30 -25.64 -12.71
N ALA A 59 1.82 -26.05 -13.90
CA ALA A 59 0.42 -25.93 -14.32
C ALA A 59 -0.59 -26.62 -13.39
N THR A 60 -0.14 -27.60 -12.62
CA THR A 60 -0.97 -28.33 -11.64
C THR A 60 -0.81 -27.83 -10.21
N LEU A 61 0.03 -26.81 -9.98
CA LEU A 61 0.31 -26.22 -8.66
C LEU A 61 -0.49 -24.95 -8.39
N PHE A 62 -1.35 -24.56 -9.32
CA PHE A 62 -2.28 -23.45 -9.11
C PHE A 62 -3.35 -23.89 -8.13
N PRO A 63 -3.43 -23.30 -6.92
CA PRO A 63 -4.58 -23.54 -6.07
C PRO A 63 -5.84 -23.12 -6.83
N ASP A 64 -6.85 -23.99 -6.79
CA ASP A 64 -8.19 -23.67 -7.28
C ASP A 64 -8.83 -22.54 -6.43
N ASP A 65 -8.32 -22.33 -5.21
CA ASP A 65 -8.73 -21.31 -4.24
C ASP A 65 -7.85 -20.04 -4.26
N GLU A 66 -8.42 -18.91 -3.83
CA GLU A 66 -7.72 -17.62 -3.65
C GLU A 66 -6.73 -17.65 -2.47
N ASP A 67 -5.61 -18.35 -2.61
CA ASP A 67 -4.59 -18.39 -1.56
C ASP A 67 -3.14 -18.50 -2.08
N THR A 68 -2.20 -18.15 -1.21
CA THR A 68 -0.76 -18.34 -1.46
C THR A 68 -0.44 -19.82 -1.29
N GLY A 69 -0.03 -20.49 -2.38
CA GLY A 69 0.50 -21.84 -2.29
C GLY A 69 1.83 -21.85 -1.52
N PRO A 70 2.10 -22.86 -0.66
CA PRO A 70 3.42 -22.99 -0.06
C PRO A 70 4.50 -23.11 -1.15
N PRO A 71 5.77 -22.72 -0.90
CA PRO A 71 6.84 -22.97 -1.84
C PRO A 71 7.00 -24.48 -2.10
N ILE A 72 6.94 -24.88 -3.36
CA ILE A 72 7.04 -26.29 -3.78
C ILE A 72 8.30 -26.45 -4.63
N ASP A 73 9.04 -27.52 -4.38
CA ASP A 73 10.20 -27.87 -5.19
C ASP A 73 9.73 -28.75 -6.36
N VAL A 74 9.96 -28.30 -7.59
CA VAL A 74 9.47 -28.91 -8.83
C VAL A 74 10.63 -29.22 -9.75
N ASP A 75 10.59 -30.38 -10.40
CA ASP A 75 11.53 -30.71 -11.47
C ASP A 75 11.00 -30.19 -12.80
N VAL A 76 11.70 -29.21 -13.39
CA VAL A 76 11.41 -28.66 -14.72
C VAL A 76 12.61 -28.96 -15.62
N GLY A 77 12.41 -29.87 -16.58
CA GLY A 77 13.50 -30.39 -17.41
C GLY A 77 14.54 -31.15 -16.59
N LYS A 78 15.78 -30.65 -16.54
CA LYS A 78 16.89 -31.21 -15.73
C LYS A 78 17.11 -30.46 -14.40
N ARG A 79 16.25 -29.49 -14.05
CA ARG A 79 16.45 -28.60 -12.91
C ARG A 79 15.42 -28.86 -11.81
N ARG A 80 15.88 -28.86 -10.56
CA ARG A 80 15.00 -28.78 -9.40
C ARG A 80 14.93 -27.33 -8.94
N ILE A 81 13.76 -26.72 -9.09
CA ILE A 81 13.51 -25.31 -8.77
C ILE A 81 12.48 -25.19 -7.66
N ARG A 82 12.64 -24.18 -6.81
CA ARG A 82 11.62 -23.82 -5.83
C ARG A 82 10.68 -22.82 -6.48
N VAL A 83 9.38 -23.12 -6.46
CA VAL A 83 8.35 -22.26 -7.05
C VAL A 83 7.37 -21.88 -5.96
N GLN A 84 7.06 -20.59 -5.85
CA GLN A 84 5.96 -20.11 -5.04
C GLN A 84 4.96 -19.38 -5.94
N ALA A 85 3.68 -19.71 -5.80
CA ALA A 85 2.60 -19.12 -6.56
C ALA A 85 1.64 -18.39 -5.63
N VAL A 86 1.27 -17.16 -6.00
CA VAL A 86 0.24 -16.37 -5.35
C VAL A 86 -0.83 -16.05 -6.39
N ARG A 87 -2.10 -16.38 -6.08
CA ARG A 87 -3.26 -16.14 -6.95
C ARG A 87 -4.34 -15.36 -6.21
N ARG A 88 -4.89 -14.31 -6.83
CA ARG A 88 -6.11 -13.61 -6.39
C ARG A 88 -6.96 -13.27 -7.61
N GLY A 89 -8.15 -13.85 -7.69
CA GLY A 89 -8.98 -13.79 -8.90
C GLY A 89 -8.23 -14.26 -10.16
N ASP A 90 -8.01 -13.31 -11.08
CA ASP A 90 -7.33 -13.51 -12.36
C ASP A 90 -5.85 -13.08 -12.36
N ASP A 91 -5.36 -12.51 -11.26
CA ASP A 91 -3.97 -12.06 -11.10
C ASP A 91 -3.07 -13.15 -10.51
N TYR A 92 -1.87 -13.28 -11.07
CA TYR A 92 -0.89 -14.29 -10.68
C TYR A 92 0.49 -13.70 -10.51
N ARG A 93 1.20 -14.17 -9.48
CA ARG A 93 2.62 -13.96 -9.28
C ARG A 93 3.32 -15.30 -9.03
N LEU A 94 4.41 -15.53 -9.74
CA LEU A 94 5.27 -16.68 -9.60
C LEU A 94 6.67 -16.21 -9.22
N THR A 95 7.20 -16.78 -8.14
CA THR A 95 8.59 -16.59 -7.74
C THR A 95 9.31 -17.92 -7.93
N PHE A 96 10.41 -17.89 -8.67
CA PHE A 96 11.27 -19.02 -8.94
C PHE A 96 12.61 -18.81 -8.26
N GLY A 97 13.02 -19.77 -7.44
CA GLY A 97 14.34 -19.82 -6.81
C GLY A 97 15.01 -21.16 -7.04
N ARG A 98 16.27 -21.27 -6.64
CA ARG A 98 16.96 -22.57 -6.61
C ARG A 98 16.42 -23.40 -5.46
N ALA A 99 16.06 -24.66 -5.71
CA ALA A 99 15.72 -25.58 -4.62
C ALA A 99 16.96 -25.80 -3.74
N PRO A 100 16.82 -25.83 -2.40
CA PRO A 100 17.94 -26.12 -1.53
C PRO A 100 18.50 -27.52 -1.85
N VAL A 101 19.83 -27.61 -1.99
CA VAL A 101 20.52 -28.89 -2.15
C VAL A 101 20.30 -29.68 -0.87
N ALA A 102 19.69 -30.87 -0.97
CA ALA A 102 19.54 -31.76 0.17
C ALA A 102 20.93 -32.00 0.78
N PRO A 103 21.12 -31.80 2.09
CA PRO A 103 22.42 -32.02 2.70
C PRO A 103 22.81 -33.49 2.52
N ALA A 104 24.01 -33.74 2.01
CA ALA A 104 24.60 -35.08 2.03
C ALA A 104 24.58 -35.56 3.49
N ARG A 105 24.02 -36.76 3.73
CA ARG A 105 24.01 -37.40 5.05
C ARG A 105 25.46 -37.58 5.54
N THR A 106 25.96 -36.63 6.31
CA THR A 106 27.17 -36.79 7.11
C THR A 106 26.81 -37.50 8.40
N LYS A 107 27.46 -38.64 8.64
CA LYS A 107 27.38 -39.40 9.88
C LYS A 107 27.66 -38.48 11.07
N ALA A 108 26.84 -38.62 12.11
CA ALA A 108 26.99 -37.91 13.37
C ALA A 108 28.42 -38.08 13.92
N ALA A 109 29.13 -36.96 14.07
CA ALA A 109 30.37 -36.88 14.80
C ALA A 109 30.11 -36.18 16.14
N THR A 110 30.55 -36.88 17.17
CA THR A 110 30.44 -36.62 18.61
C THR A 110 31.04 -35.27 18.99
N ILE A 111 30.38 -34.55 19.89
CA ILE A 111 30.87 -33.30 20.50
C ILE A 111 31.96 -33.63 21.53
N PRO A 112 33.17 -33.02 21.47
CA PRO A 112 34.05 -32.93 22.63
C PRO A 112 33.91 -31.56 23.32
N LYS A 113 33.95 -31.61 24.66
CA LYS A 113 33.97 -30.47 25.60
C LYS A 113 35.25 -29.62 25.49
N PRO A 114 35.23 -28.37 26.00
CA PRO A 114 36.28 -27.38 25.75
C PRO A 114 37.49 -27.56 26.66
N ALA A 115 38.69 -27.27 26.13
CA ALA A 115 39.91 -27.08 26.90
C ALA A 115 40.49 -25.69 26.61
N ALA A 116 40.88 -25.00 27.67
CA ALA A 116 41.46 -23.67 27.68
C ALA A 116 42.89 -23.66 27.13
N MET A 117 43.24 -22.64 26.33
CA MET A 117 44.63 -22.18 26.19
C MET A 117 44.65 -20.66 25.97
N LEU A 118 45.34 -19.97 26.87
CA LEU A 118 45.85 -18.61 26.75
C LEU A 118 46.92 -18.56 25.65
N LEU A 119 46.98 -17.47 24.88
CA LEU A 119 48.19 -17.00 24.21
C LEU A 119 48.10 -15.49 23.95
N GLU A 120 49.23 -14.85 24.17
CA GLU A 120 49.47 -13.43 24.39
C GLU A 120 49.44 -12.61 23.08
N LEU A 121 49.09 -11.33 23.22
CA LEU A 121 49.05 -10.32 22.16
C LEU A 121 50.41 -9.59 22.09
N GLU A 122 51.04 -9.56 20.91
CA GLU A 122 52.10 -8.60 20.57
C GLU A 122 51.58 -7.51 19.61
N PRO A 123 52.11 -6.27 19.66
CA PRO A 123 51.50 -5.10 19.03
C PRO A 123 51.92 -4.90 17.56
N GLU A 124 50.97 -4.48 16.74
CA GLU A 124 51.14 -4.14 15.32
C GLU A 124 51.56 -2.66 15.13
N ALA A 125 52.52 -2.42 14.22
CA ALA A 125 53.12 -1.11 13.94
C ALA A 125 52.25 -0.23 12.98
N PRO A 126 52.39 1.12 12.99
CA PRO A 126 51.47 2.01 12.29
C PRO A 126 51.79 2.17 10.78
N PRO A 127 50.79 2.50 9.95
CA PRO A 127 50.98 2.69 8.50
C PRO A 127 51.58 4.06 8.12
N PRO A 128 52.19 4.20 6.92
CA PRO A 128 52.87 5.42 6.49
C PRO A 128 51.92 6.52 5.96
N PRO A 129 52.39 7.79 5.89
CA PRO A 129 51.55 8.95 5.54
C PRO A 129 51.32 9.11 4.03
N PRO A 130 50.25 9.85 3.62
CA PRO A 130 49.88 10.01 2.22
C PRO A 130 50.74 11.06 1.47
N PRO A 131 50.81 11.00 0.12
CA PRO A 131 51.58 11.95 -0.67
C PRO A 131 50.87 13.29 -0.86
N ARG A 132 51.72 14.31 -1.09
CA ARG A 132 51.43 15.75 -1.20
C ARG A 132 50.64 16.10 -2.46
N ALA A 133 49.68 17.02 -2.34
CA ALA A 133 48.90 17.57 -3.44
C ALA A 133 49.71 18.51 -4.35
N ALA A 134 49.40 18.50 -5.65
CA ALA A 134 49.76 19.53 -6.63
C ALA A 134 48.48 20.21 -7.16
N PRO A 135 48.54 21.49 -7.60
CA PRO A 135 47.35 22.30 -7.83
C PRO A 135 46.81 22.16 -9.26
N SER A 136 45.50 22.04 -9.42
CA SER A 136 44.82 22.14 -10.71
C SER A 136 43.67 23.16 -10.68
N ARG A 137 43.68 24.00 -11.72
CA ARG A 137 42.83 25.16 -12.04
C ARG A 137 41.31 24.86 -12.11
N PRO A 138 40.44 25.89 -12.04
CA PRO A 138 39.00 25.70 -11.98
C PRO A 138 38.45 25.30 -13.35
N VAL A 139 37.71 24.19 -13.41
CA VAL A 139 36.92 23.78 -14.57
C VAL A 139 35.45 23.75 -14.16
N GLN A 140 34.64 24.36 -15.00
CA GLN A 140 33.21 24.63 -14.84
C GLN A 140 32.39 23.44 -14.31
N GLN A 141 31.51 23.71 -13.35
CA GLN A 141 30.51 22.78 -12.85
C GLN A 141 29.58 22.30 -13.98
N MET A 142 29.81 21.09 -14.46
CA MET A 142 28.80 20.33 -15.20
C MET A 142 27.86 19.66 -14.19
N ARG A 143 26.56 19.89 -14.36
CA ARG A 143 25.49 19.23 -13.57
C ARG A 143 25.52 17.72 -13.87
N PRO A 144 25.40 16.83 -12.87
CA PRO A 144 25.33 15.40 -13.14
C PRO A 144 24.05 15.04 -13.90
N SER A 145 24.16 14.08 -14.81
CA SER A 145 23.07 13.59 -15.65
C SER A 145 22.23 12.54 -14.91
N ALA A 146 20.97 12.37 -15.31
CA ALA A 146 19.97 11.54 -14.63
C ALA A 146 20.29 10.03 -14.46
N LEU A 147 21.44 9.55 -14.95
CA LEU A 147 21.91 8.17 -14.72
C LEU A 147 22.82 8.01 -13.49
N ASP A 148 23.35 9.09 -12.91
CA ASP A 148 24.27 9.01 -11.76
C ASP A 148 23.55 8.78 -10.41
N LEU A 149 22.23 8.67 -10.42
CA LEU A 149 21.39 8.42 -9.24
C LEU A 149 21.27 6.92 -8.87
N LEU A 150 21.93 6.02 -9.60
CA LEU A 150 21.76 4.56 -9.45
C LEU A 150 22.76 3.87 -8.50
N THR A 151 23.51 4.62 -7.69
CA THR A 151 24.35 4.05 -6.62
C THR A 151 24.38 4.98 -5.38
N GLY A 152 23.31 4.96 -4.58
CA GLY A 152 23.13 5.71 -3.34
C GLY A 152 21.74 5.47 -2.73
N PRO A 153 21.48 5.78 -1.44
CA PRO A 153 20.26 5.37 -0.75
C PRO A 153 19.03 5.99 -1.43
N SER A 154 18.22 5.11 -2.02
CA SER A 154 16.93 5.41 -2.66
C SER A 154 16.09 6.32 -1.77
N THR A 155 15.60 7.43 -2.34
CA THR A 155 14.77 8.38 -1.58
C THR A 155 13.42 7.74 -1.24
N PHE A 156 12.70 8.31 -0.27
CA PHE A 156 11.31 7.89 0.01
C PHE A 156 10.43 7.87 -1.25
N ALA A 157 10.63 8.85 -2.15
CA ALA A 157 9.92 8.95 -3.41
C ALA A 157 10.21 7.76 -4.35
N ASP A 158 11.47 7.32 -4.43
CA ASP A 158 11.87 6.19 -5.27
C ASP A 158 11.25 4.89 -4.77
N LEU A 159 11.27 4.66 -3.45
CA LEU A 159 10.68 3.49 -2.82
C LEU A 159 9.16 3.44 -3.07
N LEU A 160 8.49 4.58 -2.94
CA LEU A 160 7.07 4.69 -3.22
C LEU A 160 6.76 4.39 -4.69
N ARG A 161 7.52 4.97 -5.63
CA ARG A 161 7.34 4.72 -7.05
C ARG A 161 7.53 3.24 -7.39
N ILE A 162 8.56 2.60 -6.84
CA ILE A 162 8.79 1.15 -7.01
C ILE A 162 7.60 0.34 -6.44
N ALA A 163 7.05 0.74 -5.29
CA ALA A 163 5.89 0.08 -4.70
C ALA A 163 4.65 0.24 -5.60
N GLN A 164 4.39 1.44 -6.13
CA GLN A 164 3.30 1.72 -7.08
C GLN A 164 3.45 0.93 -8.38
N ASP A 165 4.66 0.93 -8.97
CA ASP A 165 4.98 0.20 -10.20
C ASP A 165 4.79 -1.32 -10.05
N ARG A 166 4.81 -1.82 -8.80
CA ARG A 166 4.56 -3.24 -8.46
C ARG A 166 3.13 -3.53 -8.01
N GLY A 167 2.23 -2.55 -8.11
CA GLY A 167 0.83 -2.69 -7.70
C GLY A 167 0.65 -2.92 -6.19
N ALA A 168 1.55 -2.39 -5.36
CA ALA A 168 1.43 -2.55 -3.92
C ALA A 168 0.28 -1.73 -3.32
N SER A 169 -0.42 -2.29 -2.34
CA SER A 169 -1.43 -1.57 -1.55
C SER A 169 -0.80 -0.77 -0.41
N ASP A 170 0.31 -1.25 0.13
CA ASP A 170 0.98 -0.63 1.28
C ASP A 170 2.51 -0.72 1.13
N LEU A 171 3.21 0.32 1.56
CA LEU A 171 4.66 0.36 1.74
C LEU A 171 4.98 0.41 3.24
N HIS A 172 5.88 -0.46 3.69
CA HIS A 172 6.29 -0.61 5.08
C HIS A 172 7.79 -0.38 5.21
N ILE A 173 8.15 0.60 6.03
CA ILE A 173 9.54 1.03 6.28
C ILE A 173 9.75 0.94 7.80
N ALA A 174 10.73 0.17 8.27
CA ALA A 174 10.97 0.01 9.69
C ALA A 174 12.44 -0.27 9.99
N SER A 175 12.98 0.34 11.06
CA SER A 175 14.33 0.05 11.54
C SER A 175 14.52 -1.42 11.88
N GLY A 176 15.67 -1.97 11.49
CA GLY A 176 16.04 -3.36 11.72
C GLY A 176 15.28 -4.38 10.88
N ARG A 177 14.55 -3.94 9.83
CA ARG A 177 13.81 -4.83 8.92
C ARG A 177 14.04 -4.44 7.47
N ALA A 178 13.90 -5.41 6.58
CA ALA A 178 13.86 -5.13 5.14
C ALA A 178 12.63 -4.28 4.83
N ILE A 179 12.77 -3.31 3.92
CA ILE A 179 11.63 -2.53 3.43
C ILE A 179 10.69 -3.50 2.72
N ALA A 180 9.42 -3.47 3.08
CA ALA A 180 8.43 -4.41 2.59
C ALA A 180 7.27 -3.68 1.90
N ILE A 181 6.64 -4.35 0.95
CA ILE A 181 5.41 -3.92 0.32
C ILE A 181 4.34 -4.97 0.52
N ARG A 182 3.08 -4.53 0.57
CA ARG A 182 1.95 -5.43 0.52
C ARG A 182 1.47 -5.54 -0.93
N VAL A 183 1.51 -6.74 -1.49
CA VAL A 183 1.00 -7.03 -2.83
C VAL A 183 0.01 -8.18 -2.70
N LEU A 184 -1.24 -7.98 -3.15
CA LEU A 184 -2.31 -8.99 -3.07
C LEU A 184 -2.55 -9.56 -1.66
N GLY A 185 -2.31 -8.75 -0.62
CA GLY A 185 -2.49 -9.12 0.78
C GLY A 185 -1.23 -9.64 1.48
N GLU A 186 -0.21 -10.04 0.73
CA GLU A 186 1.04 -10.61 1.24
C GLU A 186 2.09 -9.53 1.49
N LEU A 187 2.79 -9.62 2.63
CA LEU A 187 3.96 -8.78 2.89
C LEU A 187 5.19 -9.42 2.28
N VAL A 188 5.76 -8.75 1.29
CA VAL A 188 6.97 -9.20 0.59
C VAL A 188 8.05 -8.12 0.67
N PRO A 189 9.34 -8.48 0.72
CA PRO A 189 10.41 -7.49 0.60
C PRO A 189 10.27 -6.68 -0.70
N LEU A 190 10.38 -5.36 -0.60
CA LEU A 190 10.44 -4.46 -1.76
C LEU A 190 11.72 -4.74 -2.57
N ASP A 191 12.81 -5.01 -1.88
CA ASP A 191 14.01 -5.60 -2.47
C ASP A 191 14.23 -6.99 -1.86
N PRO A 192 13.96 -8.09 -2.60
CA PRO A 192 14.22 -9.47 -2.13
C PRO A 192 15.67 -9.69 -1.71
N CYS A 193 16.56 -8.86 -2.22
CA CYS A 193 17.98 -8.92 -1.98
C CYS A 193 18.47 -7.84 -1.00
N GLY A 194 17.56 -6.96 -0.55
CA GLY A 194 17.81 -5.96 0.46
C GLY A 194 17.86 -6.57 1.85
N GLY A 195 18.92 -6.24 2.61
CA GLY A 195 19.02 -6.58 4.02
C GLY A 195 18.15 -5.68 4.92
N PRO A 196 18.19 -5.92 6.24
CA PRO A 196 17.56 -5.04 7.21
C PRO A 196 18.08 -3.59 7.10
N ALA A 197 17.17 -2.63 7.01
CA ALA A 197 17.54 -1.21 7.01
C ALA A 197 17.96 -0.77 8.41
N SER A 198 19.10 -0.09 8.50
CA SER A 198 19.64 0.48 9.74
C SER A 198 18.80 1.65 10.24
N GLU A 199 18.92 1.96 11.53
CA GLU A 199 18.22 3.10 12.13
C GLU A 199 18.60 4.43 11.47
N ALA A 200 19.86 4.61 11.08
CA ALA A 200 20.34 5.81 10.39
C ALA A 200 19.71 5.99 9.00
N GLU A 201 19.55 4.91 8.24
CA GLU A 201 18.88 4.93 6.93
C GLU A 201 17.40 5.29 7.09
N ILE A 202 16.73 4.69 8.07
CA ILE A 202 15.30 4.93 8.32
C ILE A 202 15.07 6.36 8.82
N ASN A 203 15.93 6.89 9.69
CA ASN A 203 15.86 8.28 10.13
C ASN A 203 16.08 9.25 8.96
N THR A 204 16.90 8.88 7.99
CA THR A 204 17.09 9.67 6.76
C THR A 204 15.83 9.64 5.88
N LEU A 205 15.20 8.48 5.75
CA LEU A 205 13.97 8.29 4.94
C LEU A 205 12.73 8.96 5.56
N LEU A 206 12.51 8.74 6.85
CA LEU A 206 11.29 9.13 7.56
C LEU A 206 11.43 10.45 8.33
N GLY A 207 12.65 10.88 8.64
CA GLY A 207 12.93 12.09 9.41
C GLY A 207 12.22 13.33 8.87
N PRO A 208 12.27 13.64 7.57
CA PRO A 208 11.56 14.79 7.00
C PRO A 208 10.05 14.76 7.21
N LEU A 209 9.44 13.57 7.23
CA LEU A 209 8.00 13.40 7.46
C LEU A 209 7.63 13.51 8.94
N VAL A 210 8.56 13.15 9.83
CA VAL A 210 8.36 13.17 11.28
C VAL A 210 8.64 14.56 11.89
N GLN A 211 9.64 15.30 11.38
CA GLN A 211 10.10 16.56 11.96
C GLN A 211 8.97 17.58 12.25
N PRO A 212 8.01 17.84 11.34
CA PRO A 212 6.92 18.78 11.60
C PRO A 212 5.98 18.34 12.73
N HIS A 213 5.98 17.06 13.07
CA HIS A 213 5.06 16.43 14.01
C HIS A 213 5.77 15.80 15.23
N GLN A 214 7.04 16.19 15.46
CA GLN A 214 7.91 15.61 16.48
C GLN A 214 7.29 15.65 17.88
N ALA A 215 6.69 16.78 18.28
CA ALA A 215 6.05 16.93 19.59
C ALA A 215 4.91 15.92 19.81
N LYS A 216 4.06 15.71 18.80
CA LYS A 216 2.95 14.74 18.87
C LYS A 216 3.48 13.30 18.90
N LEU A 217 4.53 13.01 18.12
CA LEU A 217 5.17 11.71 18.12
C LEU A 217 5.81 11.39 19.49
N ASP A 218 6.41 12.39 20.15
CA ASP A 218 7.03 12.22 21.47
C ASP A 218 6.00 12.08 22.59
N GLU A 219 4.86 12.75 22.48
CA GLU A 219 3.75 12.66 23.45
C GLU A 219 2.97 11.34 23.32
N VAL A 220 2.58 10.96 22.10
CA VAL A 220 1.62 9.89 21.83
C VAL A 220 2.29 8.60 21.32
N GLY A 221 3.50 8.69 20.78
CA GLY A 221 4.26 7.56 20.22
C GLY A 221 3.94 7.23 18.75
N TYR A 222 2.91 7.86 18.17
CA TYR A 222 2.56 7.73 16.75
C TYR A 222 1.86 8.97 16.20
N ILE A 223 1.86 9.08 14.88
CA ILE A 223 1.13 10.09 14.11
C ILE A 223 0.48 9.44 12.88
N ASP A 224 -0.79 9.75 12.66
CA ASP A 224 -1.52 9.45 11.43
C ASP A 224 -1.68 10.76 10.64
N LEU A 225 -1.40 10.70 9.34
CA LEU A 225 -1.49 11.85 8.44
C LEU A 225 -1.62 11.40 6.98
N ALA A 226 -2.17 12.26 6.13
CA ALA A 226 -2.14 12.05 4.68
C ALA A 226 -1.08 12.92 4.00
N ILE A 227 -0.06 12.29 3.42
CA ILE A 227 1.01 12.97 2.65
C ILE A 227 0.72 12.94 1.17
N GLU A 228 1.19 13.96 0.45
CA GLU A 228 1.20 13.93 -1.00
C GLU A 228 2.25 12.94 -1.51
N ALA A 229 1.85 12.10 -2.46
CA ALA A 229 2.74 11.17 -3.13
C ALA A 229 3.49 11.87 -4.27
N PRO A 230 4.81 11.70 -4.40
CA PRO A 230 5.54 12.02 -5.61
C PRO A 230 4.90 11.30 -6.82
N GLY A 231 4.48 12.06 -7.85
CA GLY A 231 3.76 11.52 -9.01
C GLY A 231 2.23 11.66 -8.94
N GLY A 232 1.68 12.20 -7.84
CA GLY A 232 0.27 12.52 -7.68
C GLY A 232 -0.48 11.55 -6.77
N GLY A 233 -1.58 12.03 -6.19
CA GLY A 233 -2.36 11.30 -5.18
C GLY A 233 -1.87 11.55 -3.74
N ARG A 234 -2.56 10.94 -2.77
CA ARG A 234 -2.22 11.02 -1.35
C ARG A 234 -2.02 9.63 -0.75
N LEU A 235 -1.18 9.55 0.28
CA LEU A 235 -0.92 8.33 1.02
C LEU A 235 -1.39 8.51 2.45
N ARG A 236 -2.20 7.56 2.92
CA ARG A 236 -2.46 7.46 4.35
C ARG A 236 -1.23 6.88 5.03
N SER A 237 -0.65 7.67 5.91
CA SER A 237 0.64 7.40 6.52
C SER A 237 0.48 7.29 8.02
N ASN A 238 0.98 6.19 8.58
CA ASN A 238 1.19 6.04 10.00
C ASN A 238 2.70 6.03 10.26
N LEU A 239 3.18 6.97 11.06
CA LEU A 239 4.56 7.01 11.52
C LEU A 239 4.57 6.78 13.04
N SER A 240 5.38 5.84 13.51
CA SER A 240 5.40 5.42 14.92
C SER A 240 6.80 5.10 15.40
N ARG A 241 6.99 5.15 16.72
CA ARG A 241 8.20 4.64 17.37
C ARG A 241 8.04 3.16 17.68
N ILE A 242 9.08 2.38 17.37
CA ILE A 242 9.17 0.95 17.69
C ILE A 242 10.48 0.68 18.45
N GLN A 243 10.61 -0.52 19.02
CA GLN A 243 11.90 -0.95 19.53
C GLN A 243 12.92 -0.97 18.38
N GLY A 244 13.99 -0.17 18.50
CA GLY A 244 15.04 -0.05 17.49
C GLY A 244 14.87 1.09 16.48
N GLY A 245 13.89 1.99 16.66
CA GLY A 245 13.83 3.25 15.92
C GLY A 245 12.44 3.62 15.38
N LEU A 246 12.40 4.23 14.20
CA LEU A 246 11.16 4.67 13.55
C LEU A 246 10.56 3.57 12.67
N LYS A 247 9.24 3.66 12.50
CA LYS A 247 8.45 2.86 11.57
C LYS A 247 7.48 3.76 10.81
N GLY A 248 7.36 3.53 9.52
CA GLY A 248 6.37 4.11 8.63
C GLY A 248 5.55 3.02 7.94
N THR A 249 4.24 3.22 7.85
CA THR A 249 3.33 2.43 7.03
C THR A 249 2.52 3.36 6.16
N PHE A 250 2.60 3.18 4.85
CA PHE A 250 2.05 4.08 3.85
C PHE A 250 1.08 3.29 2.98
N ARG A 251 -0.22 3.59 3.08
CA ARG A 251 -1.22 3.02 2.18
C ARG A 251 -1.25 3.82 0.89
N ILE A 252 -1.06 3.13 -0.22
CA ILE A 252 -1.05 3.70 -1.55
C ILE A 252 -2.49 3.77 -2.03
N ALA A 253 -3.09 4.97 -1.95
CA ALA A 253 -4.41 5.22 -2.50
C ALA A 253 -4.32 5.61 -3.98
N ARG A 254 -5.46 5.49 -4.69
CA ARG A 254 -5.56 5.97 -6.07
C ARG A 254 -5.48 7.49 -6.09
N ALA A 255 -4.80 8.04 -7.10
CA ALA A 255 -4.70 9.48 -7.28
C ALA A 255 -6.04 10.12 -7.69
N THR A 256 -6.87 9.37 -8.40
CA THR A 256 -8.16 9.81 -8.94
C THR A 256 -9.28 8.86 -8.50
N PRO A 257 -10.50 9.37 -8.32
CA PRO A 257 -11.66 8.52 -8.05
C PRO A 257 -11.90 7.59 -9.25
N PRO A 258 -12.15 6.28 -9.02
CA PRO A 258 -12.53 5.37 -10.09
C PRO A 258 -13.96 5.62 -10.56
N THR A 259 -14.29 5.16 -11.76
CA THR A 259 -15.68 5.19 -12.25
C THR A 259 -16.49 4.01 -11.72
N ILE A 260 -17.83 4.10 -11.75
CA ILE A 260 -18.72 2.98 -11.40
C ILE A 260 -18.42 1.76 -12.28
N GLU A 261 -18.17 1.99 -13.57
CA GLU A 261 -17.81 0.97 -14.55
C GLU A 261 -16.49 0.28 -14.22
N GLU A 262 -15.45 1.03 -13.84
CA GLU A 262 -14.15 0.46 -13.43
C GLU A 262 -14.26 -0.42 -12.19
N LEU A 263 -15.20 -0.13 -11.30
CA LEU A 263 -15.48 -0.93 -10.11
C LEU A 263 -16.38 -2.14 -10.38
N GLY A 264 -16.92 -2.28 -11.61
CA GLY A 264 -17.89 -3.32 -11.94
C GLY A 264 -19.21 -3.18 -11.18
N LEU A 265 -19.53 -1.97 -10.70
CA LEU A 265 -20.74 -1.71 -9.93
C LEU A 265 -21.96 -1.54 -10.85
N PRO A 266 -23.17 -1.91 -10.40
CA PRO A 266 -24.39 -1.74 -11.20
C PRO A 266 -24.66 -0.26 -11.51
N LYS A 267 -25.02 0.04 -12.77
CA LYS A 267 -25.33 1.42 -13.21
C LYS A 267 -26.54 2.00 -12.48
N GLU A 268 -27.41 1.14 -11.97
CA GLU A 268 -28.58 1.50 -11.17
C GLU A 268 -28.20 2.26 -9.89
N LEU A 269 -26.97 2.12 -9.37
CA LEU A 269 -26.50 2.90 -8.22
C LEU A 269 -26.53 4.41 -8.48
N ALA A 270 -26.44 4.84 -9.74
CA ALA A 270 -26.62 6.25 -10.11
C ALA A 270 -27.99 6.80 -9.70
N LYS A 271 -29.02 5.94 -9.58
CA LYS A 271 -30.36 6.36 -9.11
C LYS A 271 -30.35 6.75 -7.63
N VAL A 272 -29.53 6.09 -6.82
CA VAL A 272 -29.45 6.34 -5.36
C VAL A 272 -28.88 7.72 -5.06
N ILE A 273 -27.97 8.21 -5.90
CA ILE A 273 -27.41 9.56 -5.78
C ILE A 273 -28.21 10.61 -6.58
N ALA A 274 -29.28 10.20 -7.27
CA ALA A 274 -30.10 11.13 -8.04
C ALA A 274 -31.12 11.88 -7.17
N HIS A 275 -31.40 11.37 -5.95
CA HIS A 275 -32.29 11.99 -4.98
C HIS A 275 -31.81 13.39 -4.58
N HIS A 276 -32.76 14.29 -4.31
CA HIS A 276 -32.47 15.66 -3.88
C HIS A 276 -32.00 15.73 -2.42
N GLN A 277 -32.51 14.83 -1.56
CA GLN A 277 -32.18 14.76 -0.15
C GLN A 277 -32.28 13.32 0.35
N GLY A 278 -31.75 13.06 1.54
CA GLY A 278 -31.83 11.77 2.23
C GLY A 278 -30.46 11.24 2.64
N LEU A 279 -30.44 10.08 3.28
CA LEU A 279 -29.21 9.43 3.77
C LEU A 279 -28.89 8.18 2.94
N VAL A 280 -27.70 8.16 2.35
CA VAL A 280 -27.13 7.01 1.64
C VAL A 280 -25.96 6.47 2.46
N VAL A 281 -26.07 5.22 2.93
CA VAL A 281 -25.01 4.57 3.72
C VAL A 281 -24.35 3.44 2.93
N ILE A 282 -23.04 3.56 2.74
CA ILE A 282 -22.19 2.53 2.13
C ILE A 282 -21.62 1.67 3.26
N ALA A 283 -22.15 0.46 3.41
CA ALA A 283 -21.79 -0.47 4.46
C ALA A 283 -20.81 -1.55 4.00
N GLY A 284 -19.99 -2.04 4.92
CA GLY A 284 -19.09 -3.17 4.70
C GLY A 284 -17.95 -3.22 5.73
N PRO A 285 -17.26 -4.36 5.91
CA PRO A 285 -16.10 -4.43 6.78
C PRO A 285 -14.94 -3.53 6.30
N SER A 286 -13.91 -3.38 7.14
CA SER A 286 -12.69 -2.67 6.75
C SER A 286 -12.03 -3.32 5.53
N GLY A 287 -11.49 -2.51 4.61
CA GLY A 287 -10.82 -3.00 3.40
C GLY A 287 -11.74 -3.50 2.27
N HIS A 288 -13.07 -3.44 2.42
CA HIS A 288 -14.02 -3.91 1.39
C HIS A 288 -14.42 -2.82 0.38
N GLY A 289 -13.54 -1.84 0.13
CA GLY A 289 -13.75 -0.85 -0.93
C GLY A 289 -14.79 0.25 -0.64
N LYS A 290 -15.27 0.43 0.60
CA LYS A 290 -16.26 1.48 0.95
C LYS A 290 -15.85 2.88 0.49
N THR A 291 -14.64 3.32 0.86
CA THR A 291 -14.10 4.63 0.48
C THR A 291 -13.99 4.76 -1.03
N THR A 292 -13.58 3.68 -1.70
CA THR A 292 -13.46 3.63 -3.17
C THR A 292 -14.82 3.77 -3.86
N THR A 293 -15.84 3.06 -3.37
CA THR A 293 -17.22 3.17 -3.86
C THR A 293 -17.80 4.55 -3.59
N MET A 294 -17.57 5.11 -2.39
CA MET A 294 -17.98 6.47 -2.04
C MET A 294 -17.36 7.48 -3.00
N ALA A 295 -16.07 7.34 -3.29
CA ALA A 295 -15.37 8.22 -4.23
C ALA A 295 -15.91 8.13 -5.66
N ALA A 296 -16.25 6.94 -6.14
CA ALA A 296 -16.89 6.79 -7.45
C ALA A 296 -18.26 7.48 -7.52
N LEU A 297 -19.07 7.35 -6.46
CA LEU A 297 -20.39 7.99 -6.38
C LEU A 297 -20.28 9.52 -6.30
N VAL A 298 -19.40 10.04 -5.46
CA VAL A 298 -19.17 11.49 -5.32
C VAL A 298 -18.62 12.07 -6.62
N ASP A 299 -17.70 11.39 -7.28
CA ASP A 299 -17.16 11.84 -8.56
C ASP A 299 -18.21 11.83 -9.69
N LEU A 300 -19.17 10.89 -9.64
CA LEU A 300 -20.31 10.88 -10.55
C LEU A 300 -21.23 12.10 -10.32
N ILE A 301 -21.49 12.51 -9.08
CA ILE A 301 -22.21 13.75 -8.79
C ILE A 301 -21.41 14.95 -9.30
N ASN A 302 -20.11 15.00 -8.97
CA ASN A 302 -19.20 16.07 -9.38
C ASN A 302 -19.15 16.26 -10.91
N ALA A 303 -19.24 15.17 -11.66
CA ALA A 303 -19.29 15.22 -13.12
C ALA A 303 -20.65 15.64 -13.70
N SER A 304 -21.75 15.39 -12.98
CA SER A 304 -23.10 15.49 -13.54
C SER A 304 -23.91 16.70 -13.09
N ARG A 305 -23.56 17.34 -11.97
CA ARG A 305 -24.36 18.41 -11.37
C ARG A 305 -23.50 19.60 -10.91
N PRO A 306 -23.95 20.85 -11.10
CA PRO A 306 -23.30 22.04 -10.58
C PRO A 306 -23.62 22.24 -9.09
N PHE A 307 -23.26 21.26 -8.28
CA PHE A 307 -23.58 21.21 -6.85
C PHE A 307 -22.41 21.72 -5.99
N HIS A 308 -22.71 22.07 -4.74
CA HIS A 308 -21.71 22.20 -3.70
C HIS A 308 -21.63 20.90 -2.89
N ILE A 309 -20.49 20.22 -2.99
CA ILE A 309 -20.19 18.98 -2.29
C ILE A 309 -19.20 19.28 -1.17
N ILE A 310 -19.55 18.99 0.08
CA ILE A 310 -18.63 19.07 1.21
C ILE A 310 -18.27 17.66 1.67
N THR A 311 -16.98 17.33 1.72
CA THR A 311 -16.52 16.05 2.29
C THR A 311 -15.84 16.28 3.64
N ILE A 312 -16.06 15.36 4.58
CA ILE A 312 -15.46 15.35 5.91
C ILE A 312 -14.83 13.97 6.09
N GLU A 313 -13.51 13.88 6.13
CA GLU A 313 -12.76 12.61 6.09
C GLU A 313 -11.61 12.60 7.11
N ASP A 314 -11.09 11.41 7.45
CA ASP A 314 -10.02 11.20 8.42
C ASP A 314 -9.09 10.02 8.02
N PRO A 315 -8.04 10.27 7.21
CA PRO A 315 -7.77 11.50 6.47
C PRO A 315 -8.46 11.52 5.09
N VAL A 316 -8.32 12.62 4.34
CA VAL A 316 -8.79 12.69 2.95
C VAL A 316 -7.85 11.88 2.04
N GLU A 317 -8.35 10.77 1.46
CA GLU A 317 -7.53 9.83 0.67
C GLU A 317 -7.53 10.13 -0.84
N ILE A 318 -8.68 10.55 -1.40
CA ILE A 318 -8.86 10.79 -2.84
C ILE A 318 -9.19 12.26 -3.06
N ILE A 319 -8.45 12.91 -3.97
CA ILE A 319 -8.72 14.29 -4.36
C ILE A 319 -9.61 14.30 -5.59
N TYR A 320 -10.73 15.02 -5.51
CA TYR A 320 -11.65 15.15 -6.63
C TYR A 320 -11.15 16.21 -7.62
N PRO A 321 -11.03 15.90 -8.92
CA PRO A 321 -10.71 16.89 -9.93
C PRO A 321 -11.86 17.90 -10.08
N ARG A 322 -11.53 19.12 -10.50
CA ARG A 322 -12.55 20.13 -10.81
C ARG A 322 -13.39 19.69 -12.01
N LYS A 323 -14.71 19.62 -11.83
CA LYS A 323 -15.69 19.28 -12.88
C LYS A 323 -16.88 20.26 -12.83
N ALA A 324 -18.11 19.77 -12.77
CA ALA A 324 -19.31 20.60 -12.70
C ALA A 324 -19.56 21.12 -11.28
N ALA A 325 -19.34 20.28 -10.27
CA ALA A 325 -19.53 20.66 -8.87
C ALA A 325 -18.33 21.43 -8.29
N VAL A 326 -18.61 22.18 -7.23
CA VAL A 326 -17.62 22.71 -6.31
C VAL A 326 -17.43 21.69 -5.19
N VAL A 327 -16.22 21.14 -5.05
CA VAL A 327 -15.90 20.14 -4.02
C VAL A 327 -15.00 20.74 -2.95
N SER A 328 -15.48 20.78 -1.72
CA SER A 328 -14.81 21.30 -0.54
C SER A 328 -14.47 20.14 0.40
N GLN A 329 -13.22 19.69 0.42
CA GLN A 329 -12.79 18.56 1.25
C GLN A 329 -12.20 19.04 2.59
N ARG A 330 -12.62 18.41 3.69
CA ARG A 330 -12.16 18.71 5.05
C ARG A 330 -11.57 17.46 5.69
N GLU A 331 -10.34 17.57 6.12
CA GLU A 331 -9.64 16.55 6.88
C GLU A 331 -9.74 16.84 8.38
N VAL A 332 -10.23 15.87 9.15
CA VAL A 332 -10.29 15.95 10.62
C VAL A 332 -8.86 15.97 11.18
N GLY A 333 -8.63 16.84 12.17
CA GLY A 333 -7.31 17.11 12.74
C GLY A 333 -6.50 18.17 11.98
N LEU A 334 -6.80 18.41 10.70
CA LEU A 334 -6.12 19.42 9.87
C LEU A 334 -6.99 20.65 9.60
N ASN A 335 -8.18 20.46 9.03
CA ASN A 335 -9.09 21.55 8.67
C ASN A 335 -10.19 21.78 9.72
N THR A 336 -10.46 20.76 10.55
CA THR A 336 -11.52 20.76 11.56
C THR A 336 -11.12 19.89 12.75
N ARG A 337 -11.71 20.14 13.92
CA ARG A 337 -11.37 19.41 15.15
C ARG A 337 -12.04 18.04 15.27
N SER A 338 -13.22 17.87 14.70
CA SER A 338 -13.99 16.63 14.76
C SER A 338 -14.99 16.54 13.60
N PHE A 339 -15.50 15.34 13.34
CA PHE A 339 -16.58 15.11 12.38
C PHE A 339 -17.82 15.95 12.71
N ALA A 340 -18.30 15.89 13.95
CA ALA A 340 -19.47 16.66 14.40
C ALA A 340 -19.29 18.18 14.21
N ALA A 341 -18.11 18.72 14.54
CA ALA A 341 -17.85 20.16 14.36
C ALA A 341 -17.85 20.55 12.88
N ALA A 342 -17.24 19.74 12.02
CA ALA A 342 -17.21 19.96 10.58
C ALA A 342 -18.62 19.88 9.97
N LEU A 343 -19.41 18.90 10.41
CA LEU A 343 -20.75 18.66 9.92
C LEU A 343 -21.71 19.79 10.31
N LYS A 344 -21.67 20.27 11.57
CA LYS A 344 -22.42 21.45 12.02
C LYS A 344 -22.06 22.70 11.22
N GLY A 345 -20.77 22.90 10.92
CA GLY A 345 -20.32 24.03 10.10
C GLY A 345 -20.85 23.94 8.67
N SER A 346 -20.82 22.75 8.09
CA SER A 346 -21.22 22.48 6.71
C SER A 346 -22.66 22.89 6.42
N LEU A 347 -23.59 22.74 7.37
CA LEU A 347 -24.99 23.14 7.22
C LEU A 347 -25.21 24.65 6.99
N ARG A 348 -24.17 25.48 7.16
CA ARG A 348 -24.22 26.93 6.93
C ARG A 348 -23.44 27.37 5.70
N GLU A 349 -22.97 26.42 4.91
CA GLU A 349 -22.11 26.64 3.76
C GLU A 349 -22.82 26.40 2.43
N ASP A 350 -24.16 26.34 2.45
CA ASP A 350 -24.98 26.08 1.27
C ASP A 350 -24.57 24.78 0.54
N PRO A 351 -24.44 23.61 1.23
CA PRO A 351 -24.13 22.36 0.55
C PRO A 351 -25.38 21.77 -0.10
N ASP A 352 -25.23 21.16 -1.28
CA ASP A 352 -26.24 20.25 -1.83
C ASP A 352 -25.99 18.81 -1.34
N VAL A 353 -24.71 18.45 -1.21
CA VAL A 353 -24.28 17.09 -0.82
C VAL A 353 -23.26 17.17 0.31
N ILE A 354 -23.50 16.38 1.35
CA ILE A 354 -22.57 16.25 2.48
C ILE A 354 -22.06 14.81 2.53
N VAL A 355 -20.75 14.65 2.47
CA VAL A 355 -20.07 13.35 2.48
C VAL A 355 -19.35 13.17 3.81
N ILE A 356 -19.66 12.09 4.52
CA ILE A 356 -19.09 11.78 5.83
C ILE A 356 -18.28 10.48 5.72
N GLY A 357 -16.98 10.58 5.94
CA GLY A 357 -16.04 9.48 5.78
C GLY A 357 -16.45 8.23 6.56
N GLU A 358 -16.91 8.36 7.81
CA GLU A 358 -17.50 7.26 8.57
C GLU A 358 -18.44 7.75 9.69
N LEU A 359 -19.57 7.07 9.87
CA LEU A 359 -20.50 7.28 11.00
C LEU A 359 -20.06 6.46 12.21
N ARG A 360 -19.26 7.08 13.10
CA ARG A 360 -18.65 6.38 14.25
C ARG A 360 -19.39 6.60 15.57
N ASP A 361 -19.94 7.79 15.77
CA ASP A 361 -20.49 8.24 17.03
C ASP A 361 -21.90 8.82 16.87
N ARG A 362 -22.63 8.82 17.99
CA ARG A 362 -24.02 9.29 18.08
C ARG A 362 -24.18 10.72 17.61
N GLU A 363 -23.28 11.63 18.02
CA GLU A 363 -23.39 13.05 17.69
C GLU A 363 -23.32 13.27 16.17
N THR A 364 -22.39 12.59 15.50
CA THR A 364 -22.23 12.66 14.04
C THR A 364 -23.46 12.09 13.33
N VAL A 365 -24.02 10.97 13.80
CA VAL A 365 -25.23 10.37 13.22
C VAL A 365 -26.44 11.28 13.40
N GLU A 366 -26.61 11.88 14.59
CA GLU A 366 -27.71 12.78 14.90
C GLU A 366 -27.76 13.97 13.92
N ILE A 367 -26.62 14.63 13.71
CA ILE A 367 -26.53 15.76 12.77
C ILE A 367 -26.70 15.29 11.32
N ALA A 368 -26.20 14.10 10.96
CA ALA A 368 -26.36 13.55 9.62
C ALA A 368 -27.83 13.26 9.28
N LEU A 369 -28.60 12.72 10.25
CA LEU A 369 -30.05 12.52 10.10
C LEU A 369 -30.77 13.86 9.96
N THR A 370 -30.46 14.84 10.81
CA THR A 370 -31.03 16.19 10.67
C THR A 370 -30.71 16.80 9.30
N ALA A 371 -29.48 16.66 8.80
CA ALA A 371 -29.09 17.16 7.48
C ALA A 371 -29.90 16.50 6.35
N ALA A 372 -30.05 15.18 6.42
CA ALA A 372 -30.83 14.40 5.45
C ALA A 372 -32.33 14.78 5.45
N GLU A 373 -32.90 15.08 6.61
CA GLU A 373 -34.28 15.56 6.75
C GLU A 373 -34.46 17.00 6.25
N THR A 374 -33.45 17.85 6.42
CA THR A 374 -33.50 19.29 6.13
C THR A 374 -33.07 19.65 4.71
N GLY A 375 -33.15 18.70 3.77
CA GLY A 375 -33.00 18.99 2.34
C GLY A 375 -31.65 18.68 1.73
N HIS A 376 -30.75 18.01 2.45
CA HIS A 376 -29.42 17.66 1.95
C HIS A 376 -29.34 16.19 1.54
N LEU A 377 -28.57 15.89 0.49
CA LEU A 377 -28.14 14.51 0.23
C LEU A 377 -26.91 14.20 1.08
N VAL A 378 -27.06 13.29 2.04
CA VAL A 378 -25.97 12.84 2.91
C VAL A 378 -25.46 11.49 2.44
N ILE A 379 -24.17 11.39 2.13
CA ILE A 379 -23.51 10.13 1.78
C ILE A 379 -22.53 9.80 2.89
N ALA A 380 -22.60 8.60 3.45
CA ALA A 380 -21.70 8.21 4.52
C ALA A 380 -21.28 6.74 4.42
N THR A 381 -20.19 6.38 5.12
CA THR A 381 -19.81 4.97 5.27
C THR A 381 -20.04 4.45 6.68
N MET A 382 -20.24 3.14 6.80
CA MET A 382 -20.33 2.47 8.09
C MET A 382 -19.73 1.06 8.04
N SER A 383 -19.06 0.67 9.12
CA SER A 383 -18.42 -0.65 9.24
C SER A 383 -19.37 -1.72 9.79
N THR A 384 -20.28 -2.21 8.94
CA THR A 384 -21.30 -3.22 9.26
C THR A 384 -21.36 -4.31 8.19
N PRO A 385 -21.78 -5.55 8.53
CA PRO A 385 -21.72 -6.66 7.59
C PRO A 385 -22.84 -6.68 6.55
N ASN A 386 -23.97 -6.03 6.80
CA ASN A 386 -25.11 -5.98 5.89
C ASN A 386 -26.06 -4.81 6.20
N ALA A 387 -27.06 -4.60 5.34
CA ALA A 387 -28.02 -3.50 5.44
C ALA A 387 -28.82 -3.52 6.76
N ALA A 388 -29.36 -4.68 7.16
CA ALA A 388 -30.13 -4.80 8.41
C ALA A 388 -29.30 -4.40 9.63
N LYS A 389 -28.05 -4.88 9.72
CA LYS A 389 -27.13 -4.52 10.81
C LYS A 389 -26.66 -3.06 10.76
N THR A 390 -26.74 -2.42 9.59
CA THR A 390 -26.49 -0.98 9.46
C THR A 390 -27.61 -0.19 10.11
N ILE A 391 -28.87 -0.58 9.88
CA ILE A 391 -30.04 0.03 10.54
C ILE A 391 -29.98 -0.20 12.06
N ASP A 392 -29.76 -1.45 12.50
CA ASP A 392 -29.61 -1.78 13.92
C ASP A 392 -28.57 -0.86 14.56
N ARG A 393 -27.37 -0.77 13.97
CA ARG A 393 -26.28 0.03 14.49
C ARG A 393 -26.59 1.53 14.53
N LEU A 394 -27.26 2.09 13.53
CA LEU A 394 -27.68 3.49 13.54
C LEU A 394 -28.61 3.78 14.72
N VAL A 395 -29.53 2.87 15.01
CA VAL A 395 -30.49 3.03 16.11
C VAL A 395 -29.84 2.78 17.48
N ASP A 396 -28.99 1.76 17.59
CA ASP A 396 -28.33 1.34 18.83
C ASP A 396 -27.31 2.36 19.36
N MET A 397 -26.92 3.36 18.55
CA MET A 397 -26.12 4.50 19.01
C MET A 397 -26.89 5.44 19.93
N PHE A 398 -28.22 5.35 19.97
CA PHE A 398 -29.09 6.22 20.76
C PHE A 398 -29.62 5.55 22.02
N PRO A 399 -29.85 6.33 23.10
CA PRO A 399 -30.54 5.85 24.30
C PRO A 399 -31.90 5.22 23.97
N PRO A 400 -32.36 4.20 24.71
CA PRO A 400 -33.62 3.49 24.43
C PRO A 400 -34.84 4.40 24.22
N GLU A 401 -34.92 5.52 24.94
CA GLU A 401 -35.96 6.53 24.85
C GLU A 401 -36.04 7.23 23.48
N ASP A 402 -34.90 7.41 22.80
CA ASP A 402 -34.81 8.12 21.53
C ASP A 402 -34.92 7.18 20.32
N GLN A 403 -34.73 5.87 20.51
CA GLN A 403 -34.65 4.89 19.42
C GLN A 403 -35.93 4.83 18.56
N ALA A 404 -37.10 5.03 19.17
CA ALA A 404 -38.36 5.05 18.42
C ALA A 404 -38.43 6.22 17.43
N GLN A 405 -37.97 7.39 17.85
CA GLN A 405 -37.89 8.57 17.00
C GLN A 405 -36.88 8.38 15.87
N VAL A 406 -35.69 7.83 16.19
CA VAL A 406 -34.65 7.55 15.18
C VAL A 406 -35.13 6.55 14.13
N ARG A 407 -35.85 5.49 14.53
CA ARG A 407 -36.47 4.56 13.57
C ARG A 407 -37.46 5.26 12.65
N SER A 408 -38.27 6.17 13.19
CA SER A 408 -39.22 6.96 12.38
C SER A 408 -38.49 7.87 11.39
N SER A 409 -37.43 8.56 11.83
CA SER A 409 -36.59 9.41 10.99
C SER A 409 -35.96 8.63 9.82
N ILE A 410 -35.42 7.44 10.09
CA ILE A 410 -34.82 6.58 9.06
C ILE A 410 -35.86 6.04 8.07
N ALA A 411 -37.08 5.75 8.54
CA ALA A 411 -38.15 5.22 7.69
C ALA A 411 -38.68 6.23 6.68
N GLY A 412 -38.59 7.53 6.99
CA GLY A 412 -39.12 8.64 6.18
C GLY A 412 -40.56 8.98 6.52
#